data_AF-A0A8T3TBR8-F1
#
_entry.id   AF-A0A8T3TBR8-F1
#
_cell.length_a   1.000
_cell.length_b   1.000
_cell.length_c   1.000
_cell.angle_alpha   90.00
_cell.angle_beta   90.00
_cell.angle_gamma   90.00
#
_symmetry.space_group_name_H-M   'P 1'
#
loop_
_entity.id
_entity.type
_entity.pdbx_description
1 polymer ?
#
loop_
_entity_poly.entity_id
_entity_poly.type
_entity_poly.pdbx_seq_one_letter_code
_entity_poly.pdbx_strand_id
1 'polypeptide(L)'
;ALDRWWGPLMQMHGPRSDRARDRDLFWHIKAKTSEELRQEFLTIYVPRIRELGLTIPDPELRFDEAAGEWRYSEPDWNELRTVVTNHGPMSQERLDFRRENHDLTAWVRATVLAPPAAAVA
;
A
#
# COMPACT_ATOMS: atom_id res chain seq x y z
N ALA A 1 4.72 3.29 -17.37
CA ALA A 1 4.15 2.51 -16.23
C ALA A 1 4.49 3.17 -14.91
N LEU A 2 5.76 3.50 -14.68
CA LEU A 2 6.23 4.27 -13.54
C LEU A 2 5.39 5.53 -13.29
N ASP A 3 5.09 6.31 -14.34
CA ASP A 3 4.29 7.54 -14.24
C ASP A 3 2.93 7.36 -13.55
N ARG A 4 2.27 6.22 -13.80
CA ARG A 4 0.96 5.91 -13.22
C ARG A 4 1.06 5.37 -11.80
N TRP A 5 2.16 4.72 -11.46
CA TRP A 5 2.32 4.01 -10.19
C TRP A 5 3.09 4.80 -9.15
N TRP A 6 3.85 5.83 -9.54
CA TRP A 6 4.67 6.60 -8.61
C TRP A 6 3.82 7.25 -7.49
N GLY A 7 2.76 7.98 -7.83
CA GLY A 7 1.85 8.58 -6.84
C GLY A 7 1.31 7.57 -5.82
N PRO A 8 0.65 6.48 -6.28
CA PRO A 8 0.18 5.41 -5.38
C PRO A 8 1.29 4.77 -4.52
N LEU A 9 2.50 4.58 -5.07
CA LEU A 9 3.64 4.05 -4.30
C LEU A 9 4.06 5.00 -3.17
N MET A 10 4.04 6.31 -3.43
CA MET A 10 4.36 7.32 -2.41
C MET A 10 3.28 7.41 -1.32
N GLN A 11 2.02 7.16 -1.67
CA GLN A 11 0.88 7.11 -0.76
C GLN A 11 0.85 5.85 0.14
N MET A 12 1.44 4.73 -0.29
CA MET A 12 1.34 3.41 0.36
C MET A 12 1.78 3.39 1.84
N HIS A 13 2.71 4.25 2.22
CA HIS A 13 3.26 4.31 3.58
C HIS A 13 2.37 5.10 4.56
N GLY A 14 1.31 5.75 4.05
CA GLY A 14 0.37 6.56 4.84
C GLY A 14 0.87 7.99 5.10
N PRO A 15 0.01 8.87 5.62
CA PRO A 15 0.35 10.27 5.88
C PRO A 15 1.47 10.37 6.91
N ARG A 16 2.11 11.55 6.95
CA ARG A 16 3.14 11.85 7.97
C ARG A 16 2.59 11.63 9.38
N SER A 17 3.33 10.88 10.19
CA SER A 17 3.00 10.62 11.59
C SER A 17 4.10 11.11 12.52
N ASP A 18 3.67 11.72 13.63
CA ASP A 18 4.58 12.17 14.70
C ASP A 18 4.78 11.02 15.69
N ARG A 19 6.04 10.58 15.85
CA ARG A 19 6.42 9.48 16.75
C ARG A 19 5.90 9.67 18.18
N ALA A 20 5.81 10.91 18.68
CA ALA A 20 5.33 11.18 20.03
C ALA A 20 3.80 11.01 20.19
N ARG A 21 3.03 11.15 19.10
CA ARG A 21 1.56 11.08 19.11
C ARG A 21 1.02 9.76 18.58
N ASP A 22 1.89 8.94 18.02
CA ASP A 22 1.56 7.71 17.33
C ASP A 22 1.46 6.53 18.31
N ARG A 23 0.21 6.19 18.69
CA ARG A 23 -0.06 5.10 19.64
C ARG A 23 0.40 3.75 19.11
N ASP A 24 0.42 3.55 17.80
CA ASP A 24 0.83 2.28 17.20
C ASP A 24 2.35 2.07 17.37
N LEU A 25 3.13 3.15 17.38
CA LEU A 25 4.56 3.09 17.74
C LEU A 25 4.74 2.84 19.24
N PHE A 26 3.96 3.52 20.07
CA PHE A 26 4.01 3.35 21.53
C PHE A 26 3.68 1.90 21.95
N TRP A 27 2.69 1.29 21.31
CA TRP A 27 2.29 -0.09 21.56
C TRP A 27 3.05 -1.12 20.74
N HIS A 28 4.03 -0.70 19.94
CA HIS A 28 4.82 -1.58 19.07
C HIS A 28 3.98 -2.40 18.08
N ILE A 29 2.82 -1.89 17.64
CA ILE A 29 2.06 -2.43 16.50
C ILE A 29 2.81 -2.15 15.20
N LYS A 30 3.48 -1.00 15.11
CA LYS A 30 4.46 -0.69 14.07
C LYS A 30 5.80 -0.31 14.69
N ALA A 31 6.88 -0.56 13.96
CA ALA A 31 8.25 -0.28 14.42
C ALA A 31 8.79 1.09 13.97
N LYS A 32 8.30 1.58 12.82
CA LYS A 32 8.78 2.79 12.14
C LYS A 32 7.63 3.74 11.80
N THR A 33 7.94 5.02 11.70
CA THR A 33 6.97 6.02 11.23
C THR A 33 6.71 5.82 9.73
N SER A 34 5.59 6.35 9.25
CA SER A 34 5.27 6.37 7.82
C SER A 34 6.34 7.09 6.99
N GLU A 35 6.97 8.11 7.55
CA GLU A 35 8.05 8.86 6.89
C GLU A 35 9.33 8.05 6.78
N GLU A 36 9.74 7.38 7.87
CA GLU A 36 10.92 6.51 7.90
C GLU A 36 10.82 5.40 6.85
N LEU A 37 9.66 4.74 6.76
CA LEU A 37 9.42 3.70 5.76
C LEU A 37 9.50 4.24 4.33
N ARG A 38 8.99 5.45 4.08
CA ARG A 38 9.06 6.08 2.76
C ARG A 38 10.50 6.47 2.40
N GLN A 39 11.27 6.99 3.34
CA GLN A 39 12.69 7.31 3.12
C GLN A 39 13.51 6.06 2.79
N GLU A 40 13.25 4.94 3.47
CA GLU A 40 13.86 3.65 3.15
C GLU A 40 13.50 3.18 1.74
N PHE A 41 12.23 3.28 1.36
CA PHE A 41 11.78 2.99 0.00
C PHE A 41 12.53 3.83 -1.04
N LEU A 42 12.59 5.15 -0.86
CA LEU A 42 13.28 6.04 -1.81
C LEU A 42 14.77 5.73 -1.91
N THR A 43 15.43 5.51 -0.77
CA THR A 43 16.85 5.18 -0.69
C THR A 43 17.19 3.90 -1.46
N ILE A 44 16.33 2.89 -1.38
CA ILE A 44 16.54 1.62 -2.07
C ILE A 44 16.22 1.74 -3.57
N TYR A 45 15.11 2.37 -3.92
CA TYR A 45 14.55 2.25 -5.27
C TYR A 45 14.88 3.41 -6.20
N VAL A 46 15.12 4.63 -5.72
CA VAL A 46 15.47 5.75 -6.60
C VAL A 46 16.77 5.48 -7.38
N PRO A 47 17.87 4.97 -6.77
CA PRO A 47 19.07 4.63 -7.52
C PRO A 47 18.80 3.53 -8.56
N ARG A 48 18.08 2.47 -8.18
CA ARG A 48 17.74 1.35 -9.08
C ARG A 48 16.89 1.80 -10.28
N ILE A 49 15.91 2.68 -10.06
CA ILE A 49 15.08 3.22 -11.14
C ILE A 49 15.93 4.05 -12.11
N ARG A 50 16.87 4.84 -11.58
CA ARG A 50 17.81 5.63 -12.40
C ARG A 50 18.79 4.74 -13.16
N GLU A 51 19.28 3.65 -12.56
CA GLU A 51 20.12 2.65 -13.23
C GLU A 51 19.42 1.99 -14.41
N LEU A 52 18.09 1.82 -14.34
CA LEU A 52 17.27 1.35 -15.44
C LEU A 52 17.05 2.41 -16.54
N GLY A 53 17.61 3.61 -16.40
CA GLY A 53 17.46 4.72 -17.34
C GLY A 53 16.06 5.36 -17.34
N LEU A 54 15.26 5.12 -16.29
CA LEU A 54 13.93 5.68 -16.17
C LEU A 54 13.96 7.04 -15.48
N THR A 55 13.11 7.96 -15.96
CA THR A 55 12.86 9.24 -15.30
C THR A 55 11.73 9.08 -14.29
N ILE A 56 11.96 9.50 -13.05
CA ILE A 56 10.95 9.47 -12.00
C ILE A 56 10.06 10.71 -12.15
N PRO A 57 8.72 10.56 -12.16
CA PRO A 57 7.76 11.64 -12.35
C PRO A 57 7.58 12.49 -11.07
N ASP A 58 8.67 12.99 -10.49
CA ASP A 58 8.64 13.85 -9.31
C ASP A 58 9.67 14.98 -9.47
N PRO A 59 9.22 16.22 -9.70
CA PRO A 59 10.11 17.35 -9.94
C PRO A 59 10.91 17.77 -8.69
N GLU A 60 10.39 17.49 -7.49
CA GLU A 60 11.05 17.84 -6.23
C GLU A 60 12.00 16.73 -5.74
N LEU A 61 12.05 15.60 -6.45
CA LEU A 61 12.84 14.46 -6.02
C LEU A 61 14.35 14.72 -6.11
N ARG A 62 14.97 14.93 -4.95
CA ARG A 62 16.42 15.10 -4.82
C ARG A 62 16.91 14.55 -3.48
N PHE A 63 18.13 14.02 -3.47
CA PHE A 63 18.77 13.64 -2.23
C PHE A 63 19.39 14.87 -1.58
N ASP A 64 19.05 15.12 -0.31
CA ASP A 64 19.60 16.18 0.51
C ASP A 64 20.77 15.61 1.32
N GLU A 65 22.00 15.84 0.85
CA GLU A 65 23.21 15.31 1.48
C GLU A 65 23.42 15.82 2.91
N ALA A 66 22.94 17.03 3.23
CA ALA A 66 23.09 17.60 4.56
C ALA A 66 22.16 16.94 5.58
N ALA A 67 20.94 16.59 5.16
CA ALA A 67 19.97 15.89 6.00
C ALA A 67 20.12 14.35 5.94
N GLY A 68 20.75 13.81 4.90
CA GLY A 68 20.81 12.37 4.65
C GLY A 68 19.46 11.77 4.22
N GLU A 69 18.58 12.59 3.64
CA GLU A 69 17.20 12.23 3.32
C GLU A 69 16.80 12.62 1.90
N TRP A 70 15.80 11.96 1.34
CA TRP A 70 15.20 12.38 0.07
C TRP A 70 14.17 13.49 0.31
N ARG A 71 14.28 14.56 -0.46
CA ARG A 71 13.20 15.50 -0.73
C ARG A 71 12.35 14.94 -1.86
N TYR A 72 11.03 15.06 -1.76
CA TYR A 72 10.07 14.54 -2.73
C TYR A 72 8.78 15.36 -2.64
N SER A 73 7.93 15.28 -3.66
CA SER A 73 6.65 15.98 -3.69
C SER A 73 5.65 15.35 -2.70
N GLU A 74 4.92 16.19 -1.95
CA GLU A 74 3.92 15.67 -1.00
C GLU A 74 2.83 14.88 -1.76
N PRO A 75 2.53 13.64 -1.34
CA PRO A 75 1.50 12.84 -2.01
C PRO A 75 0.10 13.47 -1.92
N ASP A 76 -0.73 13.28 -2.94
CA ASP A 76 -2.14 13.70 -2.88
C ASP A 76 -2.93 12.79 -1.93
N TRP A 77 -3.11 13.24 -0.70
CA TRP A 77 -3.87 12.53 0.32
C TRP A 77 -5.39 12.53 0.07
N ASN A 78 -5.92 13.48 -0.71
CA ASN A 78 -7.33 13.51 -1.09
C ASN A 78 -7.64 12.42 -2.13
N GLU A 79 -6.73 12.22 -3.08
CA GLU A 79 -6.78 11.09 -4.01
C GLU A 79 -6.78 9.78 -3.22
N LEU A 80 -5.84 9.59 -2.30
CA LEU A 80 -5.78 8.38 -1.47
C LEU A 80 -7.09 8.16 -0.69
N ARG A 81 -7.64 9.21 -0.07
CA ARG A 81 -8.93 9.11 0.66
C ARG A 81 -10.08 8.68 -0.26
N THR A 82 -10.10 9.16 -1.49
CA THR A 82 -11.09 8.78 -2.50
C THR A 82 -10.96 7.29 -2.86
N VAL A 83 -9.73 6.81 -3.06
CA VAL A 83 -9.46 5.40 -3.37
C VAL A 83 -9.80 4.47 -2.20
N VAL A 84 -9.37 4.81 -0.98
CA VAL A 84 -9.61 4.02 0.25
C VAL A 84 -11.10 3.94 0.60
N THR A 85 -11.90 4.94 0.22
CA THR A 85 -13.36 4.94 0.39
C THR A 85 -14.11 4.21 -0.73
N ASN A 86 -13.41 3.40 -1.53
CA ASN A 86 -13.95 2.59 -2.65
C ASN A 86 -14.41 3.39 -3.88
N HIS A 87 -13.91 4.61 -4.07
CA HIS A 87 -14.18 5.42 -5.26
C HIS A 87 -12.96 5.49 -6.20
N GLY A 88 -12.06 4.51 -6.11
CA GLY A 88 -10.94 4.34 -7.02
C GLY A 88 -11.34 3.67 -8.34
N PRO A 89 -10.45 3.70 -9.35
CA PRO A 89 -10.77 3.28 -10.72
C PRO A 89 -11.21 1.80 -10.84
N MET A 90 -10.72 0.92 -9.96
CA MET A 90 -11.07 -0.51 -9.96
C MET A 90 -11.69 -0.95 -8.62
N SER A 91 -12.15 -0.01 -7.79
CA SER A 91 -12.65 -0.35 -6.44
C SER A 91 -13.89 -1.25 -6.51
N GLN A 92 -14.87 -0.91 -7.34
CA GLN A 92 -16.10 -1.71 -7.46
C GLN A 92 -15.83 -3.06 -8.11
N GLU A 93 -15.09 -3.09 -9.21
CA GLU A 93 -14.72 -4.35 -9.89
C GLU A 93 -14.00 -5.31 -8.93
N ARG A 94 -13.08 -4.81 -8.08
CA ARG A 94 -12.40 -5.64 -7.07
C ARG A 94 -13.35 -6.17 -5.99
N LEU A 95 -14.30 -5.36 -5.54
CA LEU A 95 -15.29 -5.79 -4.55
C LEU A 95 -16.25 -6.81 -5.14
N ASP A 96 -16.74 -6.57 -6.35
CA ASP A 96 -17.65 -7.47 -7.05
C ASP A 96 -16.98 -8.80 -7.36
N PHE A 97 -15.75 -8.78 -7.85
CA PHE A 97 -14.96 -10.00 -8.03
C PHE A 97 -14.83 -10.80 -6.73
N ARG A 98 -14.59 -10.14 -5.58
CA ARG A 98 -14.52 -10.85 -4.29
C ARG A 98 -15.87 -11.41 -3.86
N ARG A 99 -16.96 -10.67 -4.04
CA ARG A 99 -18.33 -11.15 -3.74
C ARG A 99 -18.67 -12.36 -4.59
N GLU A 100 -18.46 -12.25 -5.90
CA GLU A 100 -18.73 -13.32 -6.86
C GLU A 100 -17.92 -14.58 -6.52
N ASN A 101 -16.62 -14.46 -6.31
CA ASN A 101 -15.79 -15.62 -5.95
C ASN A 101 -16.20 -16.23 -4.61
N HIS A 102 -16.58 -15.40 -3.64
CA HIS A 102 -17.09 -15.90 -2.37
C HIS A 102 -18.38 -16.70 -2.59
N ASP A 103 -19.32 -16.22 -3.40
CA ASP A 103 -20.61 -16.86 -3.64
C ASP A 103 -20.46 -18.14 -4.47
N LEU A 104 -19.67 -18.10 -5.55
CA LEU A 104 -19.39 -19.27 -6.40
C LEU A 104 -18.73 -20.42 -5.62
N THR A 105 -17.91 -20.09 -4.62
CA THR A 105 -17.20 -21.08 -3.79
C THR A 105 -17.94 -21.41 -2.49
N ALA A 106 -19.18 -20.96 -2.32
CA ALA A 106 -19.96 -21.22 -1.10
C ALA A 106 -20.12 -22.71 -0.80
N TRP A 107 -20.30 -23.53 -1.84
CA TRP A 107 -20.43 -24.98 -1.68
C TRP A 107 -19.16 -25.62 -1.11
N VAL A 108 -17.97 -25.16 -1.52
CA VAL A 108 -16.69 -25.68 -1.02
C VAL A 108 -16.58 -25.43 0.48
N ARG A 109 -16.88 -24.21 0.93
CA ARG A 109 -16.88 -23.86 2.34
C ARG A 109 -17.92 -24.67 3.11
N ALA A 110 -19.12 -24.85 2.56
CA ALA A 110 -20.16 -25.67 3.17
C ALA A 110 -19.71 -27.13 3.33
N THR A 111 -19.07 -27.72 2.32
CA THR A 111 -18.56 -29.09 2.39
C THR A 111 -17.41 -29.25 3.39
N VAL A 112 -16.46 -28.32 3.42
CA VAL A 112 -15.30 -28.38 4.34
C VAL A 112 -15.73 -28.17 5.80
N LEU A 113 -16.73 -27.32 6.04
CA LEU A 113 -17.24 -27.04 7.39
C LEU A 113 -18.34 -28.01 7.82
N ALA A 114 -18.85 -28.86 6.93
CA ALA A 114 -19.83 -29.87 7.29
C ALA A 114 -19.20 -30.89 8.26
N PRO A 115 -19.98 -31.38 9.25
CA PRO A 115 -19.53 -32.48 10.07
C PRO A 115 -19.21 -33.70 9.18
N PRO A 116 -18.23 -34.53 9.56
CA PRO A 116 -17.84 -35.68 8.76
C PRO A 116 -19.06 -36.57 8.51
N ALA A 117 -19.34 -36.85 7.24
CA ALA A 117 -20.41 -37.76 6.87
C ALA A 117 -20.13 -39.13 7.49
N ALA A 118 -21.11 -39.70 8.20
CA ALA A 118 -21.00 -41.07 8.69
C ALA A 118 -20.70 -41.99 7.51
N ALA A 119 -19.65 -42.80 7.63
CA ALA A 119 -19.31 -43.78 6.62
C ALA A 119 -20.52 -44.69 6.39
N VAL A 120 -21.09 -44.64 5.18
CA VAL A 120 -22.17 -45.55 4.78
C VAL A 120 -21.52 -46.93 4.63
N ALA A 121 -21.89 -47.84 5.53
CA ALA A 121 -21.46 -49.25 5.53
C ALA A 121 -22.24 -50.08 4.52
#